data_AF-A0A1S9TIW8-F1
#
_entry.id   AF-A0A1S9TIW8-F1
#
_cell.length_a   1.000
_cell.length_b   1.000
_cell.length_c   1.000
_cell.angle_alpha   90.00
_cell.angle_beta   90.00
_cell.angle_gamma   90.00
#
_symmetry.space_group_name_H-M   'P 1'
#
loop_
_entity.id
_entity.type
_entity.pdbx_description
1 polymer ?
#
loop_
_entity_poly.entity_id
_entity_poly.type
_entity_poly.pdbx_seq_one_letter_code
_entity_poly.pdbx_strand_id
1 'polypeptide(L)'
;MKKSKFVFPLLLSSLMLIGSCQQIDNVEASQSEDSKVLDTVHNVIDDKNFLSATVDDKAKFLDLRISDTEIPKKVEEEINKELKKKKITSYTINIVQEDIKLAKKEHRWELFSMNLVDDLLSKPEYKGTTITSDIKDVKQPVTLTINTPVTGIDLDAKEYAKKLEQNINDIMKLEKNKKLIVEDSYVIQIYNKDHQLIN
;
A
#
# COMPACT_ATOMS: atom_id res chain seq x y z
N MET A 1 17.97 -65.84 -55.63
CA MET A 1 18.39 -64.73 -56.51
C MET A 1 18.52 -63.45 -55.70
N LYS A 2 19.70 -62.83 -55.79
CA LYS A 2 20.08 -61.40 -55.58
C LYS A 2 19.27 -60.48 -54.64
N LYS A 3 19.99 -60.04 -53.59
CA LYS A 3 20.30 -58.66 -53.09
C LYS A 3 19.14 -57.65 -52.97
N SER A 4 18.96 -57.01 -51.81
CA SER A 4 19.51 -55.66 -51.48
C SER A 4 18.75 -55.14 -50.24
N LYS A 5 19.24 -54.43 -49.22
CA LYS A 5 20.53 -53.83 -48.79
C LYS A 5 20.39 -53.52 -47.28
N PHE A 6 21.50 -53.61 -46.53
CA PHE A 6 22.00 -52.73 -45.43
C PHE A 6 21.00 -51.82 -44.67
N VAL A 7 20.98 -51.70 -43.33
CA VAL A 7 22.02 -51.15 -42.42
C VAL A 7 21.69 -51.54 -40.94
N PHE A 8 22.69 -52.02 -40.18
CA PHE A 8 22.75 -52.13 -38.69
C PHE A 8 23.00 -50.71 -38.08
N PRO A 9 22.74 -50.36 -36.79
CA PRO A 9 23.11 -51.18 -35.63
C PRO A 9 22.38 -50.98 -34.26
N LEU A 10 22.68 -51.93 -33.36
CA LEU A 10 22.93 -51.90 -31.90
C LEU A 10 22.32 -50.84 -30.94
N LEU A 11 21.92 -51.40 -29.78
CA LEU A 11 22.27 -51.05 -28.39
C LEU A 11 21.34 -50.18 -27.53
N LEU A 12 21.11 -50.71 -26.32
CA LEU A 12 21.01 -50.03 -25.01
C LEU A 12 19.78 -49.09 -24.86
N SER A 13 19.03 -49.04 -23.75
CA SER A 13 19.38 -49.24 -22.35
C SER A 13 18.14 -49.06 -21.46
N SER A 14 18.29 -49.57 -20.24
CA SER A 14 17.82 -48.99 -18.96
C SER A 14 16.32 -48.91 -18.64
N LEU A 15 15.94 -49.80 -17.71
CA LEU A 15 14.94 -49.60 -16.67
C LEU A 15 14.92 -48.15 -16.17
N MET A 16 13.75 -47.52 -16.28
CA MET A 16 13.39 -46.32 -15.52
C MET A 16 12.91 -46.74 -14.13
N LEU A 17 13.81 -46.70 -13.15
CA LEU A 17 13.46 -46.62 -11.72
C LEU A 17 13.40 -45.14 -11.37
N ILE A 18 12.18 -44.63 -11.22
CA ILE A 18 11.88 -43.26 -10.80
C ILE A 18 12.20 -43.18 -9.30
N GLY A 19 13.48 -43.01 -8.97
CA GLY A 19 13.91 -42.49 -7.68
C GLY A 19 13.92 -40.97 -7.77
N SER A 20 12.79 -40.33 -7.45
CA SER A 20 12.77 -38.89 -7.21
C SER A 20 13.48 -38.64 -5.87
N CYS A 21 14.81 -38.56 -5.90
CA CYS A 21 15.56 -37.82 -4.91
C CYS A 21 15.12 -36.36 -5.03
N GLN A 22 14.09 -35.97 -4.27
CA GLN A 22 13.96 -34.57 -3.87
C GLN A 22 15.11 -34.30 -2.92
N GLN A 23 16.25 -33.97 -3.52
CA GLN A 23 17.30 -33.26 -2.83
C GLN A 23 16.68 -31.90 -2.49
N ILE A 24 16.15 -31.81 -1.28
CA ILE A 24 15.89 -30.52 -0.64
C ILE A 24 17.28 -29.97 -0.36
N ASP A 25 17.88 -29.39 -1.40
CA ASP A 25 18.94 -28.42 -1.19
C ASP A 25 18.28 -27.31 -0.39
N ASN A 26 18.68 -27.20 0.88
CA ASN A 26 18.49 -26.00 1.68
C ASN A 26 19.27 -24.87 0.99
N VAL A 27 18.73 -24.35 -0.11
CA VAL A 27 19.08 -23.01 -0.57
C VAL A 27 18.36 -22.09 0.41
N GLU A 28 19.06 -21.71 1.49
CA GLU A 28 18.79 -20.41 2.09
C GLU A 28 18.85 -19.43 0.93
N ALA A 29 17.68 -18.98 0.45
CA ALA A 29 17.61 -17.96 -0.57
C ALA A 29 18.38 -16.77 -0.01
N SER A 30 19.57 -16.50 -0.56
CA SER A 30 20.40 -15.41 -0.07
C SER A 30 19.58 -14.14 -0.22
N GLN A 31 19.17 -13.56 0.92
CA GLN A 31 18.37 -12.34 0.95
C GLN A 31 19.04 -11.28 0.07
N SER A 32 18.25 -10.68 -0.81
CA SER A 32 18.70 -9.65 -1.75
C SER A 32 19.23 -8.43 -0.98
N GLU A 33 20.12 -7.65 -1.61
CA GLU A 33 20.77 -6.53 -0.93
C GLU A 33 19.76 -5.45 -0.54
N ASP A 34 18.77 -5.17 -1.39
CA ASP A 34 17.65 -4.28 -1.10
C ASP A 34 16.89 -4.67 0.18
N SER A 35 16.59 -5.96 0.36
CA SER A 35 15.91 -6.47 1.55
C SER A 35 16.79 -6.33 2.79
N LYS A 36 18.10 -6.55 2.69
CA LYS A 36 19.03 -6.29 3.80
C LYS A 36 19.14 -4.81 4.15
N VAL A 37 19.03 -3.92 3.17
CA VAL A 37 18.99 -2.47 3.37
C VAL A 37 17.70 -2.07 4.08
N LEU A 38 16.54 -2.55 3.63
CA LEU A 38 15.25 -2.32 4.29
C LEU A 38 15.24 -2.83 5.72
N ASP A 39 15.76 -4.04 5.97
CA ASP A 39 15.91 -4.56 7.34
C ASP A 39 16.79 -3.65 8.19
N THR A 40 17.84 -3.07 7.61
CA THR A 40 18.72 -2.15 8.32
C THR A 40 17.97 -0.88 8.70
N VAL A 41 17.18 -0.32 7.79
CA VAL A 41 16.33 0.84 8.04
C VAL A 41 15.35 0.56 9.19
N HIS A 42 14.64 -0.56 9.15
CA HIS A 42 13.70 -0.97 10.21
C HIS A 42 14.36 -1.23 11.57
N ASN A 43 15.64 -1.64 11.59
CA ASN A 43 16.37 -1.83 12.84
C ASN A 43 16.91 -0.52 13.43
N VAL A 44 17.15 0.50 12.60
CA VAL A 44 17.66 1.81 13.03
C VAL A 44 16.51 2.72 13.49
N ILE A 45 15.37 2.66 12.81
CA ILE A 45 14.26 3.58 13.02
C ILE A 45 13.13 2.86 13.74
N ASP A 46 12.64 3.44 14.84
CA ASP A 46 11.45 2.94 15.52
C ASP A 46 10.24 2.95 14.57
N ASP A 47 9.48 1.86 14.53
CA ASP A 47 8.29 1.71 13.68
C ASP A 47 7.32 2.89 13.79
N LYS A 48 7.24 3.53 14.97
CA LYS A 48 6.34 4.68 15.18
C LYS A 48 6.78 5.94 14.43
N ASN A 49 8.05 6.00 14.03
CA ASN A 49 8.71 7.13 13.38
C ASN A 49 9.10 6.81 11.92
N PHE A 50 8.98 5.56 11.51
CA PHE A 50 9.14 5.13 10.12
C PHE A 50 7.85 5.39 9.32
N LEU A 51 7.97 5.97 8.13
CA LEU A 51 6.84 6.19 7.22
C LEU A 51 6.95 5.33 5.96
N SER A 52 8.05 5.45 5.23
CA SER A 52 8.31 4.63 4.05
C SER A 52 9.79 4.61 3.69
N ALA A 53 10.20 3.56 2.98
CA ALA A 53 11.50 3.45 2.37
C ALA A 53 11.39 2.82 0.98
N THR A 54 12.11 3.40 0.01
CA THR A 54 12.26 2.84 -1.33
C THR A 54 13.74 2.64 -1.61
N VAL A 55 14.11 1.43 -2.00
CA VAL A 55 15.49 1.07 -2.34
C VAL A 55 15.61 0.85 -3.84
N ASP A 56 16.50 1.61 -4.49
CA ASP A 56 17.01 1.28 -5.82
C ASP A 56 18.39 0.66 -5.65
N ASP A 57 18.44 -0.67 -5.71
CA ASP A 57 19.68 -1.44 -5.57
C ASP A 57 20.67 -1.18 -6.71
N LYS A 58 20.17 -0.91 -7.93
CA LYS A 58 21.02 -0.67 -9.10
C LYS A 58 21.68 0.70 -9.01
N ALA A 59 20.93 1.72 -8.62
CA ALA A 59 21.44 3.07 -8.44
C ALA A 59 22.16 3.27 -7.09
N LYS A 60 22.09 2.29 -6.17
CA LYS A 60 22.54 2.40 -4.78
C LYS A 60 21.94 3.63 -4.10
N PHE A 61 20.63 3.76 -4.22
CA PHE A 61 19.88 4.89 -3.70
C PHE A 61 18.79 4.41 -2.73
N LEU A 62 18.66 5.10 -1.59
CA LEU A 62 17.63 4.88 -0.59
C LEU A 62 16.85 6.19 -0.41
N ASP A 63 15.57 6.18 -0.77
CA ASP A 63 14.65 7.26 -0.44
C ASP A 63 13.89 6.89 0.83
N LEU A 64 13.95 7.74 1.84
CA LEU A 64 13.45 7.45 3.18
C LEU A 64 12.58 8.60 3.67
N ARG A 65 11.36 8.27 4.11
CA ARG A 65 10.46 9.19 4.81
C ARG A 65 10.37 8.82 6.28
N ILE A 66 10.63 9.79 7.15
CA ILE A 66 10.62 9.62 8.61
C ILE A 66 9.84 10.74 9.30
N SER A 67 9.53 10.50 10.57
CA SER A 67 8.95 11.52 11.45
C SER A 67 9.79 12.79 11.53
N ASP A 68 9.11 13.94 11.60
CA ASP A 68 9.66 15.25 11.93
C ASP A 68 10.34 15.31 13.31
N THR A 69 10.12 14.30 14.15
CA THR A 69 10.80 14.15 15.45
C THR A 69 12.20 13.55 15.36
N GLU A 70 12.56 12.93 14.24
CA GLU A 70 13.88 12.32 14.03
C GLU A 70 14.93 13.35 13.65
N ILE A 71 16.21 12.97 13.73
CA ILE A 71 17.32 13.80 13.24
C ILE A 71 17.92 13.11 12.01
N PRO A 72 17.65 13.59 10.78
CA PRO A 72 18.04 12.92 9.54
C PRO A 72 19.51 12.50 9.51
N LYS A 73 20.41 13.40 9.90
CA LYS A 73 21.85 13.13 9.93
C LYS A 73 22.23 11.95 10.84
N LYS A 74 21.58 11.81 12.01
CA LYS A 74 21.84 10.69 12.92
C LYS A 74 21.36 9.37 12.33
N VAL A 75 20.16 9.39 11.75
CA VAL A 75 19.57 8.23 11.06
C VAL A 75 20.48 7.78 9.91
N GLU A 76 20.94 8.72 9.08
CA GLU A 76 21.87 8.44 7.98
C GLU A 76 23.19 7.83 8.47
N GLU A 77 23.80 8.40 9.51
CA GLU A 77 25.05 7.91 10.10
C GLU A 77 24.89 6.48 10.67
N GLU A 78 23.77 6.19 11.33
CA GLU A 78 23.48 4.87 11.90
C GLU A 78 23.19 3.81 10.84
N ILE A 79 22.38 4.13 9.81
CA ILE A 79 22.16 3.24 8.66
C ILE A 79 23.48 2.89 8.00
N ASN A 80 24.29 3.90 7.67
CA ASN A 80 25.59 3.68 7.02
C ASN A 80 26.53 2.81 7.86
N LYS A 81 26.53 3.00 9.19
CA LYS A 81 27.30 2.18 10.12
C LYS A 81 26.85 0.72 10.10
N GLU A 82 25.54 0.45 10.13
CA GLU A 82 25.01 -0.92 10.12
C GLU A 82 25.21 -1.61 8.76
N LEU A 83 25.02 -0.90 7.64
CA LEU A 83 25.32 -1.43 6.30
C LEU A 83 26.79 -1.82 6.16
N LYS A 84 27.70 -0.99 6.67
CA LYS A 84 29.14 -1.28 6.65
C LYS A 84 29.49 -2.54 7.44
N LYS A 85 28.87 -2.77 8.61
CA LYS A 85 29.07 -4.02 9.38
C LYS A 85 28.62 -5.25 8.59
N LYS A 86 27.53 -5.11 7.83
CA LYS A 86 27.00 -6.15 6.93
C LYS A 86 27.80 -6.30 5.62
N LYS A 87 28.87 -5.52 5.44
CA LYS A 87 29.69 -5.46 4.21
C LYS A 87 28.87 -5.12 2.96
N ILE A 88 27.80 -4.35 3.14
CA ILE A 88 26.96 -3.81 2.07
C ILE A 88 27.58 -2.51 1.57
N THR A 89 27.54 -2.29 0.26
CA THR A 89 28.07 -1.06 -0.35
C THR A 89 27.24 0.14 0.13
N SER A 90 27.85 1.30 0.30
CA SER A 90 27.13 2.51 0.74
C SER A 90 26.05 2.90 -0.26
N TYR A 91 24.90 3.33 0.25
CA TYR A 91 23.83 3.93 -0.52
C TYR A 91 23.90 5.46 -0.40
N THR A 92 23.54 6.18 -1.45
CA THR A 92 23.13 7.59 -1.31
C THR A 92 21.75 7.60 -0.67
N ILE A 93 21.62 8.25 0.49
CA ILE A 93 20.40 8.27 1.27
C ILE A 93 19.76 9.65 1.16
N ASN A 94 18.54 9.70 0.61
CA ASN A 94 17.68 10.88 0.71
C ASN A 94 16.72 10.69 1.89
N ILE A 95 16.67 11.66 2.79
CA ILE A 95 15.79 11.62 3.96
C ILE A 95 14.88 12.83 3.93
N VAL A 96 13.57 12.55 3.86
CA VAL A 96 12.51 13.56 3.98
C VAL A 96 11.82 13.38 5.32
N GLN A 97 11.63 14.47 6.04
CA GLN A 97 10.85 14.49 7.26
C GLN A 97 9.41 14.89 6.96
N GLU A 98 8.46 14.21 7.60
CA GLU A 98 7.03 14.52 7.51
C GLU A 98 6.40 14.55 8.90
N ASP A 99 5.34 15.34 9.07
CA ASP A 99 4.57 15.35 10.31
C ASP A 99 3.93 13.97 10.52
N ILE A 100 4.47 13.23 11.49
CA ILE A 100 4.05 11.86 11.77
C ILE A 100 2.59 11.77 12.22
N LYS A 101 2.04 12.83 12.83
CA LYS A 101 0.64 12.87 13.24
C LYS A 101 -0.26 13.07 12.02
N LEU A 102 0.17 13.90 11.08
CA LEU A 102 -0.54 14.09 9.82
C LEU A 102 -0.56 12.79 9.01
N ALA A 103 0.60 12.18 8.78
CA ALA A 103 0.71 10.93 8.03
C ALA A 103 -0.14 9.79 8.65
N LYS A 104 -0.13 9.67 9.98
CA LYS A 104 -0.98 8.68 10.68
C LYS A 104 -2.47 8.99 10.54
N LYS A 105 -2.86 10.27 10.51
CA LYS A 105 -4.25 10.67 10.25
C LYS A 105 -4.64 10.33 8.81
N GLU A 106 -3.80 10.68 7.84
CA GLU A 106 -4.02 10.36 6.42
C GLU A 106 -4.20 8.87 6.19
N HIS A 107 -3.29 8.05 6.71
CA HIS A 107 -3.37 6.61 6.56
C HIS A 107 -4.65 6.01 7.15
N ARG A 108 -5.06 6.45 8.36
CA ARG A 108 -6.32 6.01 8.97
C ARG A 108 -7.55 6.35 8.10
N TRP A 109 -7.56 7.55 7.53
CA TRP A 109 -8.67 8.02 6.69
C TRP A 109 -8.68 7.41 5.29
N GLU A 110 -7.52 7.05 4.75
CA GLU A 110 -7.40 6.25 3.53
C GLU A 110 -8.02 4.86 3.74
N LEU A 111 -7.63 4.16 4.81
CA LEU A 111 -8.21 2.86 5.18
C LEU A 111 -9.72 2.96 5.40
N PHE A 112 -10.18 4.02 6.06
CA PHE A 112 -11.62 4.26 6.24
C PHE A 112 -12.31 4.47 4.89
N SER A 113 -11.75 5.29 3.99
CA SER A 113 -12.33 5.58 2.68
C SER A 113 -12.44 4.31 1.82
N MET A 114 -11.43 3.45 1.86
CA MET A 114 -11.49 2.13 1.20
C MET A 114 -12.62 1.26 1.74
N ASN A 115 -12.72 1.13 3.07
CA ASN A 115 -13.81 0.36 3.71
C ASN A 115 -15.20 0.94 3.38
N LEU A 116 -15.30 2.26 3.34
CA LEU A 116 -16.55 2.97 3.05
C LEU A 116 -16.97 2.73 1.60
N VAL A 117 -16.02 2.72 0.65
CA VAL A 117 -16.28 2.36 -0.75
C VAL A 117 -16.85 0.95 -0.83
N ASP A 118 -16.26 -0.04 -0.16
CA ASP A 118 -16.76 -1.41 -0.14
C ASP A 118 -18.18 -1.51 0.46
N ASP A 119 -18.40 -0.89 1.63
CA ASP A 119 -19.69 -0.93 2.31
C ASP A 119 -20.79 -0.21 1.51
N LEU A 120 -20.50 0.95 0.90
CA LEU A 120 -21.49 1.72 0.12
C LEU A 120 -21.72 1.15 -1.28
N LEU A 121 -20.68 0.79 -2.03
CA LEU A 121 -20.82 0.28 -3.39
C LEU A 121 -21.40 -1.13 -3.44
N SER A 122 -21.46 -1.83 -2.31
CA SER A 122 -22.28 -3.04 -2.17
C SER A 122 -23.78 -2.78 -2.41
N LYS A 123 -24.23 -1.54 -2.23
CA LYS A 123 -25.62 -1.12 -2.42
C LYS A 123 -25.84 -0.62 -3.85
N PRO A 124 -26.72 -1.24 -4.65
CA PRO A 124 -26.92 -0.86 -6.05
C PRO A 124 -27.30 0.61 -6.26
N GLU A 125 -28.00 1.23 -5.31
CA GLU A 125 -28.41 2.64 -5.41
C GLU A 125 -27.24 3.64 -5.38
N TYR A 126 -26.05 3.23 -4.92
CA TYR A 126 -24.86 4.09 -4.84
C TYR A 126 -23.80 3.72 -5.88
N LYS A 127 -24.16 2.88 -6.86
CA LYS A 127 -23.24 2.49 -7.93
C LYS A 127 -22.75 3.71 -8.71
N GLY A 128 -21.44 3.80 -8.88
CA GLY A 128 -20.80 4.91 -9.60
C GLY A 128 -20.47 6.12 -8.71
N THR A 129 -20.73 6.03 -7.40
CA THR A 129 -20.22 7.00 -6.44
C THR A 129 -18.72 6.80 -6.20
N THR A 130 -17.96 7.90 -6.13
CA THR A 130 -16.55 7.89 -5.75
C THR A 130 -16.35 8.66 -4.46
N ILE A 131 -15.41 8.24 -3.62
CA ILE A 131 -15.15 8.85 -2.32
C ILE A 131 -13.66 9.13 -2.20
N THR A 132 -13.33 10.34 -1.76
CA THR A 132 -11.95 10.74 -1.44
C THR A 132 -11.93 11.51 -0.12
N SER A 133 -10.91 11.27 0.70
CA SER A 133 -10.63 12.05 1.90
C SER A 133 -9.51 13.07 1.62
N ASP A 134 -9.77 14.34 1.89
CA ASP A 134 -8.77 15.42 1.86
C ASP A 134 -8.43 15.87 3.28
N ILE A 135 -7.14 15.91 3.59
CA ILE A 135 -6.59 16.26 4.90
C ILE A 135 -5.49 17.28 4.69
N LYS A 136 -5.74 18.51 5.15
CA LYS A 136 -4.80 19.64 4.98
C LYS A 136 -3.82 19.78 6.14
N ASP A 137 -4.27 19.45 7.35
CA ASP A 137 -3.51 19.54 8.60
C ASP A 137 -4.16 18.64 9.67
N VAL A 138 -3.37 18.30 10.69
CA VAL A 138 -3.77 17.50 11.84
C VAL A 138 -4.98 18.11 12.56
N LYS A 139 -5.07 19.43 12.66
CA LYS A 139 -6.13 20.11 13.43
C LYS A 139 -7.39 20.41 12.65
N GLN A 140 -7.33 20.38 11.31
CA GLN A 140 -8.48 20.70 10.48
C GLN A 140 -9.42 19.49 10.34
N PRO A 141 -10.73 19.73 10.13
CA PRO A 141 -11.65 18.66 9.79
C PRO A 141 -11.23 17.96 8.50
N VAL A 142 -11.41 16.64 8.46
CA VAL A 142 -11.24 15.87 7.23
C VAL A 142 -12.42 16.14 6.30
N THR A 143 -12.13 16.44 5.03
CA THR A 143 -13.19 16.62 4.03
C THR A 143 -13.39 15.32 3.27
N LEU A 144 -14.57 14.73 3.41
CA LEU A 144 -15.00 13.62 2.56
C LEU A 144 -15.72 14.18 1.35
N THR A 145 -15.07 14.12 0.21
CA THR A 145 -15.65 14.49 -1.08
C THR A 145 -16.26 13.24 -1.73
N ILE A 146 -17.54 13.33 -2.03
CA ILE A 146 -18.32 12.23 -2.60
C ILE A 146 -18.90 12.71 -3.93
N ASN A 147 -18.43 12.15 -5.03
CA ASN A 147 -19.01 12.43 -6.35
C ASN A 147 -20.04 11.35 -6.69
N THR A 148 -21.19 11.75 -7.20
CA THR A 148 -22.33 10.86 -7.46
C THR A 148 -22.74 10.93 -8.93
N PRO A 149 -23.38 9.88 -9.48
CA PRO A 149 -23.88 9.91 -10.85
C PRO A 149 -25.19 10.70 -10.99
N VAL A 150 -25.75 11.22 -9.89
CA VAL A 150 -26.99 12.00 -9.86
C VAL A 150 -26.80 13.29 -10.65
N THR A 151 -27.84 13.74 -11.34
CA THR A 151 -27.85 14.98 -12.12
C THR A 151 -28.72 16.03 -11.45
N GLY A 152 -28.38 17.30 -11.65
CA GLY A 152 -29.20 18.42 -11.15
C GLY A 152 -29.06 18.67 -9.64
N ILE A 153 -29.86 19.62 -9.14
CA ILE A 153 -29.87 20.10 -7.75
C ILE A 153 -31.30 20.21 -7.19
N ASP A 154 -32.22 19.46 -7.79
CA ASP A 154 -33.63 19.44 -7.44
C ASP A 154 -33.88 18.71 -6.10
N LEU A 155 -35.15 18.59 -5.71
CA LEU A 155 -35.53 17.94 -4.46
C LEU A 155 -35.07 16.48 -4.43
N ASP A 156 -35.18 15.77 -5.56
CA ASP A 156 -34.77 14.36 -5.66
C ASP A 156 -33.25 14.21 -5.45
N ALA A 157 -32.44 15.08 -6.04
CA ALA A 157 -30.99 15.10 -5.84
C ALA A 157 -30.61 15.37 -4.37
N LYS A 158 -31.32 16.32 -3.72
CA LYS A 158 -31.10 16.64 -2.30
C LYS A 158 -31.54 15.53 -1.36
N GLU A 159 -32.66 14.86 -1.67
CA GLU A 159 -33.13 13.70 -0.90
C GLU A 159 -32.16 12.52 -1.02
N TYR A 160 -31.64 12.27 -2.23
CA TYR A 160 -30.58 11.30 -2.45
C TYR A 160 -29.34 11.62 -1.61
N ALA A 161 -28.87 12.87 -1.66
CA ALA A 161 -27.68 13.31 -0.91
C ALA A 161 -27.89 13.14 0.60
N LYS A 162 -29.05 13.52 1.12
CA LYS A 162 -29.41 13.34 2.54
C LYS A 162 -29.40 11.86 2.96
N LYS A 163 -29.97 10.98 2.12
CA LYS A 163 -29.95 9.52 2.40
C LYS A 163 -28.54 8.96 2.39
N LEU A 164 -27.70 9.40 1.43
CA LEU A 164 -26.30 9.00 1.33
C LEU A 164 -25.49 9.48 2.53
N GLU A 165 -25.62 10.75 2.91
CA GLU A 165 -24.96 11.34 4.07
C GLU A 165 -25.34 10.60 5.36
N GLN A 166 -26.63 10.28 5.55
CA GLN A 166 -27.07 9.51 6.71
C GLN A 166 -26.44 8.11 6.73
N ASN A 167 -26.39 7.41 5.59
CA ASN A 167 -25.76 6.11 5.48
C ASN A 167 -24.25 6.15 5.78
N ILE A 168 -23.54 7.17 5.30
CA ILE A 168 -22.13 7.37 5.63
C ILE A 168 -21.95 7.56 7.14
N ASN A 169 -22.76 8.44 7.74
CA ASN A 169 -22.71 8.70 9.18
C ASN A 169 -23.01 7.43 10.00
N ASP A 170 -23.88 6.55 9.54
CA ASP A 170 -24.17 5.29 10.22
C ASP A 170 -23.02 4.27 10.07
N ILE A 171 -22.38 4.22 8.90
CA ILE A 171 -21.17 3.40 8.68
C ILE A 171 -20.01 3.89 9.57
N MET A 172 -19.83 5.19 9.71
CA MET A 172 -18.81 5.78 10.59
C MET A 172 -18.95 5.37 12.05
N LYS A 173 -20.19 5.18 12.52
CA LYS A 173 -20.49 4.76 13.90
C LYS A 173 -20.24 3.27 14.15
N LEU A 174 -19.95 2.47 13.13
CA LEU A 174 -19.61 1.05 13.32
C LEU A 174 -18.30 0.92 14.10
N GLU A 175 -18.23 -0.06 15.01
CA GLU A 175 -17.04 -0.29 15.86
C GLU A 175 -15.75 -0.50 15.05
N LYS A 176 -15.84 -1.12 13.87
CA LYS A 176 -14.70 -1.30 12.95
C LYS A 176 -14.12 0.06 12.47
N ASN A 177 -14.97 1.07 12.31
CA ASN A 177 -14.61 2.37 11.75
C ASN A 177 -14.31 3.43 12.83
N LYS A 178 -14.87 3.31 14.03
CA LYS A 178 -14.54 4.19 15.16
C LYS A 178 -13.04 4.23 15.47
N LYS A 179 -12.36 3.09 15.35
CA LYS A 179 -10.90 2.97 15.54
C LYS A 179 -10.09 3.68 14.46
N LEU A 180 -10.67 3.91 13.28
CA LEU A 180 -10.03 4.62 12.18
C LEU A 180 -10.29 6.12 12.27
N ILE A 181 -11.47 6.56 12.71
CA ILE A 181 -11.80 7.99 12.78
C ILE A 181 -11.21 8.64 14.03
N VAL A 182 -11.10 7.93 15.17
CA VAL A 182 -10.46 8.40 16.41
C VAL A 182 -10.90 9.83 16.80
N GLU A 183 -12.20 10.09 16.74
CA GLU A 183 -12.81 11.39 17.07
C GLU A 183 -12.36 12.58 16.21
N ASP A 184 -11.70 12.34 15.07
CA ASP A 184 -11.39 13.39 14.11
C ASP A 184 -12.69 14.09 13.66
N SER A 185 -12.66 15.42 13.63
CA SER A 185 -13.73 16.19 13.02
C SER A 185 -13.74 15.98 11.50
N TYR A 186 -14.92 16.00 10.90
CA TYR A 186 -15.07 15.83 9.45
C TYR A 186 -16.25 16.62 8.89
N VAL A 187 -16.20 16.83 7.58
CA VAL A 187 -17.28 17.41 6.78
C VAL A 187 -17.53 16.51 5.58
N ILE A 188 -18.80 16.26 5.28
CA ILE A 188 -19.24 15.47 4.12
C ILE A 188 -19.70 16.44 3.04
N GLN A 189 -19.09 16.36 1.86
CA GLN A 189 -19.48 17.15 0.70
C GLN A 189 -19.90 16.22 -0.44
N ILE A 190 -21.17 16.27 -0.80
CA ILE A 190 -21.75 15.41 -1.83
C ILE A 190 -21.98 16.24 -3.08
N TYR A 191 -21.37 15.81 -4.18
CA TYR A 191 -21.45 16.45 -5.48
C TYR A 191 -22.27 15.62 -6.46
N ASN A 192 -23.06 16.29 -7.29
CA ASN A 192 -23.69 15.69 -8.45
C ASN A 192 -22.65 15.45 -9.57
N LYS A 193 -23.12 14.88 -10.69
CA LYS A 193 -22.30 14.60 -11.88
C LYS A 193 -21.65 15.84 -12.50
N ASP A 194 -22.26 17.01 -12.31
CA ASP A 194 -21.81 18.30 -12.81
C ASP A 194 -20.94 19.07 -11.78
N HIS A 195 -20.47 18.38 -10.72
CA HIS A 195 -19.65 18.92 -9.64
C HIS A 195 -20.31 20.05 -8.84
N GLN A 196 -21.63 20.04 -8.75
CA GLN A 196 -22.41 20.95 -7.89
C GLN A 196 -22.71 20.28 -6.56
N LEU A 197 -22.53 21.01 -5.47
CA LEU A 197 -22.85 20.54 -4.12
C LEU A 197 -24.37 20.33 -3.98
N ILE A 198 -24.79 19.16 -3.48
CA ILE A 198 -26.19 18.76 -3.36
C ILE A 198 -26.66 18.43 -1.94
N ASN A 199 -25.78 18.46 -0.93
CA ASN A 199 -26.15 18.41 0.48
C ASN A 199 -26.05 19.77 1.18
#